data_AF-A0A3M6VS19-F1
#
_entry.id   AF-A0A3M6VS19-F1
#
_cell.length_a   1.000
_cell.length_b   1.000
_cell.length_c   1.000
_cell.angle_alpha   90.00
_cell.angle_beta   90.00
_cell.angle_gamma   90.00
#
_symmetry.space_group_name_H-M   'P 1'
#
loop_
_entity.id
_entity.type
_entity.pdbx_description
1 polymer ?
#
loop_
_entity_poly.entity_id
_entity_poly.type
_entity_poly.pdbx_seq_one_letter_code
_entity_poly.pdbx_strand_id
1 'polypeptide(L)'
;MLTTTLRRTTASQRALVLLQSQRRHGGSVSKNKHVENWNNWRGDSEKRFKFNGHFFTYLAAGGIFPFTLYYVLGSDERRKRDGHNGIPGNFRQ
;
A
#
# COMPACT_ATOMS: atom_id res chain seq x y z
N MET A 1 13.04 -60.96 -15.45
CA MET A 1 12.64 -60.54 -14.09
C MET A 1 13.67 -59.57 -13.56
N LEU A 2 13.34 -58.28 -13.42
CA LEU A 2 14.21 -57.25 -12.86
C LEU A 2 13.58 -56.79 -11.55
N THR A 3 14.04 -57.39 -10.45
CA THR A 3 13.59 -57.10 -9.09
C THR A 3 14.29 -55.83 -8.60
N THR A 4 13.73 -54.67 -8.92
CA THR A 4 14.17 -53.38 -8.34
C THR A 4 13.79 -53.33 -6.87
N THR A 5 14.74 -53.66 -5.99
CA THR A 5 14.62 -53.43 -4.55
C THR A 5 14.81 -51.94 -4.26
N LEU A 6 13.70 -51.23 -4.09
CA LEU A 6 13.69 -49.87 -3.55
C LEU A 6 14.18 -49.92 -2.09
N ARG A 7 15.46 -49.61 -1.86
CA ARG A 7 15.96 -49.29 -0.52
C ARG A 7 15.26 -48.04 -0.03
N ARG A 8 14.23 -48.21 0.80
CA ARG A 8 13.58 -47.15 1.55
C ARG A 8 14.60 -46.66 2.59
N THR A 9 15.40 -45.66 2.23
CA THR A 9 16.31 -44.97 3.17
C THR A 9 15.46 -44.33 4.26
N THR A 10 15.58 -44.83 5.48
CA THR A 10 14.95 -44.21 6.65
C THR A 10 15.47 -42.79 6.78
N ALA A 11 14.58 -41.80 6.71
CA ALA A 11 14.94 -40.42 6.93
C ALA A 11 15.63 -40.31 8.30
N SER A 12 16.83 -39.71 8.34
CA SER A 12 17.59 -39.60 9.58
C SER A 12 16.76 -38.86 10.63
N GLN A 13 16.80 -39.30 11.89
CA GLN A 13 16.05 -38.65 12.98
C GLN A 13 16.34 -37.14 13.06
N ARG A 14 17.54 -36.70 12.65
CA ARG A 14 17.91 -35.27 12.55
C ARG A 14 17.11 -34.51 11.48
N ALA A 15 16.83 -35.13 10.33
CA ALA A 15 15.96 -34.53 9.30
C ALA A 15 14.51 -34.40 9.79
N LEU A 16 14.02 -35.38 10.57
CA LEU A 16 12.70 -35.30 11.20
C LEU A 16 12.61 -34.21 12.27
N VAL A 17 13.68 -34.00 13.06
CA VAL A 17 13.75 -32.91 14.05
C VAL A 17 13.75 -31.53 13.39
N LEU A 18 14.46 -31.36 12.28
CA LEU A 18 14.42 -30.11 11.50
C LEU A 18 13.03 -29.85 10.90
N LEU A 19 12.36 -30.87 10.36
CA LEU A 19 10.97 -30.78 9.91
C LEU A 19 10.00 -30.48 11.06
N GLN A 20 10.22 -31.05 12.26
CA GLN A 20 9.40 -30.76 13.44
C GLN A 20 9.62 -29.35 13.98
N SER A 21 10.85 -28.80 13.90
CA SER A 21 11.12 -27.39 14.25
C SER A 21 10.51 -26.38 13.27
N GLN A 22 10.10 -26.83 12.07
CA GLN A 22 9.28 -26.04 11.15
C GLN A 22 7.79 -26.03 11.53
N ARG A 23 7.38 -26.65 12.64
CA ARG A 23 6.06 -26.37 13.22
C ARG A 23 6.05 -24.92 13.69
N ARG A 24 5.63 -24.04 12.77
CA ARG A 24 5.19 -22.69 13.09
C ARG A 24 4.23 -22.82 14.26
N HIS A 25 4.52 -22.16 15.38
CA HIS A 25 3.58 -21.96 16.49
C HIS A 25 2.44 -21.04 16.02
N GLY A 26 1.71 -21.46 15.00
CA GLY A 26 0.60 -20.74 14.40
C GLY A 26 -0.69 -21.30 14.97
N GLY A 27 -1.26 -20.60 15.95
CA GLY A 27 -2.49 -21.10 16.58
C GLY A 27 -3.16 -20.17 17.58
N SER A 28 -2.56 -19.06 18.01
CA SER A 28 -3.26 -18.15 18.93
C SER A 28 -4.31 -17.26 18.24
N VAL A 29 -4.27 -17.17 16.90
CA VAL A 29 -5.19 -16.34 16.11
C VAL A 29 -5.94 -17.23 15.14
N SER A 30 -7.25 -17.36 15.37
CA SER A 30 -8.16 -17.94 14.38
C SER A 30 -8.22 -17.03 13.16
N LYS A 31 -7.88 -17.56 11.99
CA LYS A 31 -7.95 -16.80 10.73
C LYS A 31 -9.40 -16.49 10.41
N ASN A 32 -9.75 -15.21 10.38
CA ASN A 32 -11.05 -14.76 9.88
C ASN A 32 -10.98 -14.58 8.36
N LYS A 33 -11.76 -15.38 7.63
CA LYS A 33 -11.82 -15.34 6.16
C LYS A 33 -12.16 -13.95 5.62
N HIS A 34 -13.04 -13.21 6.28
CA HIS A 34 -13.42 -11.86 5.83
C HIS A 34 -12.26 -10.87 5.97
N VAL A 35 -11.51 -10.95 7.08
CA VAL A 35 -10.35 -10.09 7.32
C VAL A 35 -9.23 -10.41 6.33
N GLU A 36 -8.96 -11.69 6.09
CA GLU A 36 -7.96 -12.13 5.12
C GLU A 36 -8.33 -11.69 3.70
N ASN A 37 -9.60 -11.82 3.31
CA ASN A 37 -10.05 -11.38 2.00
C ASN A 37 -9.99 -9.86 1.82
N TRP A 38 -10.37 -9.09 2.86
CA TRP A 38 -10.24 -7.63 2.85
C TRP A 38 -8.78 -7.18 2.74
N ASN A 39 -7.87 -7.85 3.46
CA ASN A 39 -6.45 -7.56 3.40
C ASN A 39 -5.86 -7.90 2.03
N ASN A 40 -6.22 -9.04 1.45
CA ASN A 40 -5.80 -9.38 0.09
C ASN A 40 -6.35 -8.39 -0.93
N TRP A 41 -7.61 -7.94 -0.79
CA TRP A 41 -8.20 -6.95 -1.68
C TRP A 41 -7.44 -5.61 -1.63
N ARG A 42 -7.03 -5.17 -0.44
CA ARG A 42 -6.19 -3.97 -0.28
C ARG A 42 -4.76 -4.18 -0.82
N GLY A 43 -4.18 -5.35 -0.58
CA GLY A 43 -2.83 -5.68 -1.05
C GLY A 43 -2.73 -5.76 -2.57
N ASP A 44 -3.78 -6.24 -3.25
CA ASP A 44 -3.88 -6.28 -4.70
C ASP A 44 -4.47 -5.00 -5.33
N SER A 45 -4.59 -3.91 -4.56
CA SER A 45 -5.19 -2.66 -5.03
C SER A 45 -4.51 -2.11 -6.29
N GLU A 46 -3.18 -2.23 -6.40
CA GLU A 46 -2.40 -1.81 -7.57
C GLU A 46 -2.79 -2.60 -8.83
N LYS A 47 -2.92 -3.93 -8.73
CA LYS A 47 -3.30 -4.77 -9.87
C LYS A 47 -4.73 -4.54 -10.33
N ARG A 48 -5.60 -4.12 -9.39
CA ARG A 48 -7.02 -3.86 -9.63
C ARG A 48 -7.28 -2.41 -10.05
N PHE A 49 -6.25 -1.56 -10.01
CA PHE A 49 -6.37 -0.16 -10.32
C PHE A 49 -6.80 0.05 -11.77
N LYS A 50 -7.81 0.89 -11.97
CA LYS A 50 -8.28 1.33 -13.28
C LYS A 50 -8.47 2.82 -13.25
N PHE A 51 -7.69 3.53 -14.07
CA PHE A 51 -7.86 4.94 -14.24
C PHE A 51 -9.11 5.19 -15.10
N ASN A 52 -10.19 5.63 -14.46
CA ASN A 52 -11.46 5.95 -15.11
C ASN A 52 -11.90 7.38 -14.75
N GLY A 53 -12.91 7.89 -15.45
CA GLY A 53 -13.40 9.24 -15.20
C GLY A 53 -13.83 9.48 -13.76
N HIS A 54 -14.41 8.48 -13.10
CA HIS A 54 -14.85 8.61 -11.71
C HIS A 54 -13.69 8.72 -10.72
N PHE A 55 -12.65 7.90 -10.90
CA PHE A 55 -11.41 7.98 -10.13
C PHE A 55 -10.73 9.33 -10.35
N PHE A 56 -10.67 9.79 -11.60
CA PHE A 56 -10.13 11.12 -11.92
C PHE A 56 -10.90 12.24 -11.21
N THR A 57 -12.24 12.20 -11.21
CA THR A 57 -13.05 13.22 -10.52
C THR A 57 -12.75 13.25 -9.03
N TYR A 58 -12.61 12.10 -8.35
CA TYR A 58 -12.23 12.08 -6.94
C TYR A 58 -10.81 12.59 -6.71
N LEU A 59 -9.86 12.19 -7.56
CA LEU A 59 -8.49 12.66 -7.48
C LEU A 59 -8.42 14.19 -7.69
N ALA A 60 -9.16 14.73 -8.65
CA ALA A 60 -9.20 16.15 -8.92
C ALA A 60 -9.90 16.93 -7.79
N ALA A 61 -11.10 16.48 -7.37
CA ALA A 61 -11.88 17.15 -6.35
C ALA A 61 -11.21 17.11 -4.96
N GLY A 62 -10.59 15.99 -4.59
CA GLY A 62 -9.94 15.83 -3.29
C GLY A 62 -8.45 16.20 -3.28
N GLY A 63 -7.76 16.02 -4.39
CA GLY A 63 -6.29 16.11 -4.47
C GLY A 63 -5.76 17.33 -5.21
N ILE A 64 -6.52 17.92 -6.15
CA ILE A 64 -6.04 19.05 -6.95
C ILE A 64 -6.75 20.35 -6.54
N PHE A 65 -8.08 20.30 -6.50
CA PHE A 65 -8.92 21.47 -6.26
C PHE A 65 -8.63 22.18 -4.94
N PRO A 66 -8.57 21.51 -3.76
CA PRO A 66 -8.36 22.22 -2.50
C PRO A 66 -6.99 22.89 -2.41
N PHE A 67 -5.95 22.25 -2.95
CA PHE A 67 -4.59 22.82 -2.97
C PHE A 67 -4.48 24.00 -3.92
N THR A 68 -5.13 23.89 -5.09
CA THR A 68 -5.20 25.01 -6.06
C THR A 68 -5.96 26.18 -5.46
N LEU A 69 -7.10 25.92 -4.82
CA LEU A 69 -7.89 26.95 -4.16
C LEU A 69 -7.11 27.62 -3.03
N TYR A 70 -6.45 26.83 -2.18
CA TYR A 70 -5.58 27.35 -1.12
C TYR A 70 -4.46 28.22 -1.68
N TYR A 71 -3.80 27.77 -2.75
CA TYR A 71 -2.73 28.51 -3.40
C TYR A 71 -3.23 29.86 -3.93
N VAL A 72 -4.38 29.90 -4.61
CA VAL A 72 -4.95 31.14 -5.15
C VAL A 72 -5.32 32.10 -4.04
N LEU A 73 -6.04 31.64 -3.01
CA LEU A 73 -6.43 32.47 -1.87
C LEU A 73 -5.21 32.99 -1.10
N GLY A 74 -4.23 32.13 -0.83
CA GLY A 74 -3.01 32.51 -0.13
C GLY A 74 -2.15 33.49 -0.94
N SER A 75 -2.10 33.32 -2.27
CA SER A 75 -1.39 34.23 -3.16
C SER A 75 -2.06 35.59 -3.24
N ASP A 76 -3.39 35.63 -3.31
CA ASP A 76 -4.16 36.88 -3.33
C ASP A 76 -4.01 37.64 -2.01
N GLU A 77 -4.17 36.96 -0.88
CA GLU A 77 -3.98 37.55 0.45
C GLU A 77 -2.55 38.08 0.64
N ARG A 78 -1.56 37.33 0.17
CA ARG A 78 -0.16 37.76 0.19
C ARG A 78 0.05 39.01 -0.65
N ARG A 79 -0.51 39.08 -1.88
CA ARG A 79 -0.40 40.27 -2.74
C ARG A 79 -1.03 41.50 -2.09
N LYS A 80 -2.20 41.34 -1.48
CA LYS A 80 -2.87 42.42 -0.74
C LYS A 80 -2.02 42.91 0.43
N ARG A 81 -1.49 42.00 1.24
CA ARG A 81 -0.63 42.35 2.37
C ARG A 81 0.68 43.01 1.93
N ASP A 82 1.34 42.47 0.91
CA ASP A 82 2.58 43.03 0.37
C ASP A 82 2.33 44.45 -0.20
N GLY A 83 1.17 44.69 -0.83
CA GLY A 83 0.74 46.03 -1.25
C GLY A 83 0.54 47.02 -0.10
N HIS A 84 -0.09 46.59 1.01
CA HIS A 84 -0.23 47.43 2.22
C HIS A 84 1.14 47.75 2.86
N ASN A 85 2.09 46.83 2.77
CA ASN A 85 3.44 46.98 3.32
C ASN A 85 4.40 47.74 2.38
N GLY A 86 3.93 48.22 1.22
CA GLY A 86 4.76 48.94 0.24
C GLY A 86 5.79 48.07 -0.48
N ILE A 87 5.63 46.75 -0.48
CA ILE A 87 6.53 45.82 -1.18
C ILE A 87 6.17 45.82 -2.68
N PRO A 88 7.13 46.03 -3.59
CA PRO A 88 6.85 46.03 -5.03
C PRO A 88 6.35 44.66 -5.51
N GLY A 89 5.34 44.65 -6.38
CA GLY A 89 4.56 43.46 -6.77
C GLY A 89 5.33 42.32 -7.45
N ASN A 90 6.58 42.55 -7.85
CA ASN A 90 7.45 41.56 -8.50
C ASN A 90 8.57 41.04 -7.58
N PHE A 91 8.60 41.44 -6.29
CA PHE A 91 9.71 41.11 -5.38
C PHE A 91 9.81 39.61 -5.03
N ARG A 92 8.69 38.88 -5.16
CA ARG A 92 8.53 37.50 -4.64
C ARG A 92 7.82 36.55 -5.62
N GLN A 93 7.72 36.96 -6.90
CA GLN A 93 7.20 36.10 -7.96
C GLN A 93 8.17 34.97 -8.29
#